data_AF-A0AAW4L0W4-F1
#
_entry.id   AF-A0AAW4L0W4-F1
#
_cell.length_a   1.000
_cell.length_b   1.000
_cell.length_c   1.000
_cell.angle_alpha   90.00
_cell.angle_beta   90.00
_cell.angle_gamma   90.00
#
_symmetry.space_group_name_H-M   'P 1'
#
loop_
_entity.id
_entity.type
_entity.pdbx_description
1 polymer ?
#
loop_
_entity_poly.entity_id
_entity_poly.type
_entity_poly.pdbx_seq_one_letter_code
_entity_poly.pdbx_strand_id
1 'polypeptide(L)' 'MPQSQAKNLSLIAAIDLGSNSFHMVVAKAQNGEIRILERLGEKVQLAAGIDDERKLNEESMQRGLDCLKRFAQL' A
#
# COMPACT_ATOMS: atom_id res chain seq x y z
N MET A 1 16.56 -17.67 32.87
CA MET A 1 15.80 -16.55 32.28
C MET A 1 16.72 -15.79 31.35
N PRO A 2 16.44 -15.74 30.04
CA PRO A 2 16.77 -14.56 29.25
C PRO A 2 15.48 -13.92 28.76
N GLN A 3 15.39 -12.61 28.98
CA GLN A 3 14.29 -11.76 28.54
C GLN A 3 14.18 -11.79 27.01
N SER A 4 13.08 -12.36 26.50
CA SER A 4 12.67 -12.22 25.11
C SER A 4 12.11 -10.82 24.87
N GLN A 5 12.99 -9.82 24.88
CA GLN A 5 12.66 -8.45 24.53
C GLN A 5 12.60 -8.30 23.00
N ALA A 6 11.81 -9.16 22.35
CA ALA A 6 11.47 -9.07 20.92
C ALA A 6 10.01 -8.61 20.80
N LYS A 7 9.68 -7.48 21.41
CA LYS A 7 8.39 -6.81 21.23
C LYS A 7 8.64 -5.33 21.05
N ASN A 8 8.00 -4.77 20.02
CA ASN A 8 8.01 -3.38 19.58
C ASN A 8 9.05 -3.03 18.50
N LEU A 9 9.12 -3.88 17.47
CA LEU A 9 9.35 -3.36 16.14
C LEU A 9 7.97 -3.02 15.59
N SER A 10 7.57 -1.74 15.61
CA SER A 10 6.32 -1.35 14.96
C SER A 10 6.56 -1.37 13.45
N LEU A 11 6.30 -2.53 12.85
CA LEU A 11 6.16 -2.63 11.41
C LEU A 11 4.93 -1.81 11.03
N ILE A 12 5.13 -0.83 10.16
CA ILE A 12 4.09 0.03 9.63
C ILE A 12 4.07 -0.12 8.11
N ALA A 13 2.88 0.02 7.54
CA ALA A 13 2.71 0.15 6.10
C ALA A 13 1.91 1.42 5.82
N ALA A 14 2.28 2.12 4.74
CA ALA A 14 1.53 3.24 4.20
C ALA A 14 1.17 2.93 2.75
N ILE A 15 -0.11 3.09 2.40
CA ILE A 15 -0.61 2.90 1.04
C ILE A 15 -1.19 4.23 0.55
N ASP A 16 -0.74 4.66 -0.62
CA ASP A 16 -1.25 5.82 -1.34
C ASP A 16 -2.02 5.35 -2.59
N LEU A 17 -3.27 5.79 -2.72
CA LEU A 17 -4.19 5.38 -3.78
C LEU A 17 -4.41 6.55 -4.74
N GLY A 18 -3.45 6.75 -5.65
CA GLY A 18 -3.52 7.78 -6.67
C GLY A 18 -4.41 7.41 -7.85
N SER A 19 -4.85 8.42 -8.60
CA SER A 19 -5.70 8.25 -9.78
C SER A 19 -4.99 7.54 -10.94
N ASN A 20 -3.66 7.60 -11.02
CA ASN A 20 -2.85 6.91 -12.02
C ASN A 20 -2.18 5.64 -11.48
N SER A 21 -1.73 5.67 -10.23
CA SER A 21 -0.89 4.62 -9.65
C SER A 21 -1.11 4.50 -8.16
N PHE A 22 -1.03 3.27 -7.65
CA PHE A 22 -0.99 3.00 -6.22
C PHE A 22 0.45 2.77 -5.78
N HIS A 23 0.77 3.19 -4.56
CA HIS A 23 2.09 2.97 -3.96
C HIS A 23 1.92 2.40 -2.55
N MET A 24 2.81 1.49 -2.17
CA MET A 24 2.92 0.99 -0.81
C MET A 24 4.35 1.14 -0.31
N VAL A 25 4.50 1.48 0.96
CA VAL A 25 5.77 1.51 1.67
C VAL A 25 5.62 0.73 2.97
N VAL A 26 6.47 -0.26 3.18
CA VAL A 26 6.59 -0.98 4.46
C VAL A 26 7.84 -0.49 5.17
N ALA A 27 7.72 -0.16 6.45
CA ALA A 27 8.80 0.41 7.24
C ALA A 27 8.80 -0.13 8.66
N LYS A 28 9.99 -0.11 9.27
CA LYS A 28 10.19 -0.37 10.68
C LYS A 28 10.32 0.96 11.40
N ALA A 29 9.42 1.25 12.34
CA ALA A 29 9.54 2.38 13.23
C ALA A 29 10.15 1.91 14.58
N GLN A 30 11.29 2.47 14.97
CA GLN A 30 11.93 2.15 16.25
C GLN A 30 12.75 3.35 16.72
N ASN A 31 12.66 3.69 18.01
CA ASN A 31 13.45 4.76 18.64
C ASN A 31 13.37 6.13 17.93
N GLY A 32 12.22 6.46 17.34
CA GLY A 32 12.02 7.71 16.58
C GLY A 32 12.58 7.68 15.16
N GLU A 33 13.19 6.59 14.74
CA GLU A 33 13.66 6.39 13.37
C GLU A 33 12.68 5.54 12.56
N ILE A 34 12.53 5.89 11.28
CA ILE A 34 11.74 5.12 10.30
C ILE A 34 12.71 4.56 9.27
N ARG A 35 12.85 3.23 9.24
CA ARG A 35 13.63 2.54 8.21
C ARG A 35 12.69 1.88 7.22
N ILE A 36 12.76 2.31 5.96
CA ILE A 36 12.03 1.67 4.87
C ILE A 36 12.60 0.27 4.63
N LEU A 37 11.71 -0.72 4.59
CA LEU A 37 12.03 -2.10 4.28
C LEU A 37 11.70 -2.42 2.83
N GLU A 38 10.53 -1.95 2.36
CA GLU A 38 10.05 -2.26 1.03
C GLU A 38 9.23 -1.11 0.44
N ARG A 39 9.25 -1.00 -0.89
CA ARG A 39 8.45 -0.06 -1.66
C ARG A 39 7.88 -0.77 -2.88
N LEU A 40 6.58 -0.61 -3.11
CA LEU A 40 5.91 -1.09 -4.30
C LEU A 40 5.14 0.05 -4.95
N GLY A 41 5.05 -0.02 -6.27
CA GLY A 41 4.30 0.94 -7.07
C GLY A 41 3.73 0.25 -8.28
N GLU A 42 2.45 0.46 -8.56
CA GLU A 42 1.78 -0.12 -9.70
C GLU A 42 0.86 0.88 -10.39
N LYS A 43 0.84 0.88 -11.71
CA LYS A 43 -0.09 1.68 -12.51
C LYS A 43 -1.45 0.99 -12.53
N VAL A 44 -2.42 1.59 -11.83
CA VAL A 44 -3.81 1.13 -11.78
C VAL A 44 -4.70 1.89 -12.76
N GLN A 45 -4.36 3.17 -13.01
CA GLN A 45 -5.04 4.07 -13.92
C GLN A 45 -6.55 4.16 -13.64
N LEU A 46 -6.92 4.45 -12.38
CA LEU A 46 -8.31 4.67 -11.99
C LEU A 46 -8.97 5.78 -12.81
N ALA A 47 -8.24 6.88 -13.07
CA ALA A 47 -8.75 8.02 -13.83
C ALA A 47 -9.25 7.63 -15.22
N ALA A 48 -8.68 6.60 -15.84
CA ALA A 48 -9.06 6.16 -17.18
C ALA A 48 -10.45 5.51 -17.22
N GLY A 49 -11.00 5.09 -16.08
CA GLY A 49 -12.36 4.57 -15.98
C GLY A 49 -13.32 5.47 -15.22
N ILE A 50 -13.00 6.75 -15.05
CA ILE A 50 -13.94 7.73 -14.52
C ILE A 50 -14.88 8.14 -15.65
N ASP A 51 -16.18 7.94 -15.47
CA ASP A 51 -17.22 8.38 -16.40
C ASP A 51 -17.65 9.85 -16.16
N ASP A 52 -18.58 10.32 -16.99
CA ASP A 52 -19.11 11.70 -16.91
C ASP A 52 -19.83 12.00 -15.58
N GLU A 53 -20.28 10.97 -14.86
CA GLU A 53 -20.89 11.06 -13.52
C GLU A 53 -19.86 10.99 -12.38
N ARG A 54 -18.57 10.97 -12.73
CA ARG A 54 -17.44 10.83 -11.81
C ARG A 54 -17.45 9.50 -11.03
N LYS A 55 -17.99 8.44 -11.63
CA LYS A 55 -17.96 7.08 -11.10
C LYS A 55 -16.88 6.27 -11.77
N LEU A 56 -16.29 5.34 -11.02
CA LEU A 56 -15.36 4.38 -11.57
C LEU A 56 -16.13 3.24 -12.23
N ASN A 57 -15.73 2.89 -13.45
CA ASN A 57 -16.18 1.66 -14.08
C ASN A 57 -15.62 0.43 -13.36
N GLU A 58 -16.29 -0.72 -13.56
CA GLU A 58 -15.94 -1.98 -12.90
C GLU A 58 -14.51 -2.44 -13.21
N GLU A 59 -14.06 -2.26 -14.45
CA GLU A 59 -12.72 -2.66 -14.88
C GLU A 59 -11.63 -1.93 -14.07
N SER A 60 -11.79 -0.62 -13.86
CA SER A 60 -10.83 0.18 -13.11
C SER A 60 -10.85 -0.13 -11.62
N MET A 61 -12.04 -0.38 -11.06
CA MET A 61 -12.17 -0.88 -9.70
C MET A 61 -11.46 -2.23 -9.54
N GLN A 62 -11.65 -3.16 -10.49
CA GLN A 62 -11.06 -4.49 -10.45
C GLN A 62 -9.53 -4.43 -10.50
N ARG A 63 -8.95 -3.60 -11.38
CA ARG A 63 -7.49 -3.36 -11.40
C ARG A 63 -6.98 -2.85 -10.05
N GLY A 64 -7.71 -1.93 -9.42
CA GLY A 64 -7.38 -1.41 -8.10
C GLY A 64 -7.42 -2.49 -7.00
N LEU A 65 -8.46 -3.30 -6.98
CA LEU A 65 -8.59 -4.41 -6.04
C LEU A 65 -7.49 -5.45 -6.23
N ASP A 66 -7.12 -5.78 -7.47
CA ASP A 66 -6.06 -6.74 -7.75
C ASP A 66 -4.68 -6.21 -7.35
N CYS A 67 -4.43 -4.90 -7.51
CA CYS A 67 -3.24 -4.25 -6.97
C CYS A 67 -3.18 -4.36 -5.44
N LEU A 68 -4.28 -4.11 -4.75
CA LEU A 68 -4.36 -4.22 -3.30
C LEU A 68 -4.16 -5.66 -2.80
N LYS A 69 -4.67 -6.67 -3.54
CA LYS A 69 -4.40 -8.08 -3.23
C LYS A 69 -2.91 -8.42 -3.34
N ARG A 70 -2.20 -7.87 -4.33
CA ARG A 70 -0.74 -8.04 -4.46
C ARG A 70 0.00 -7.39 -3.29
N PHE A 71 -0.40 -6.20 -2.89
CA PHE A 71 0.18 -5.55 -1.70
C PHE A 71 -0.03 -6.35 -0.43
N ALA A 72 -1.16 -7.04 -0.27
CA ALA A 72 -1.46 -7.86 0.90
C ALA A 72 -0.70 -9.20 0.98
N GLN A 73 0.01 -9.61 -0.08
CA GLN A 73 0.82 -10.83 -0.08
C GLN A 73 2.23 -10.64 0.50
N LEU A 74 2.57 -9.40 0.88
CA LEU A 74 3.86 -9.00 1.47
C LEU A 74 3.73 -8.78 2.98
#